data_AF-A0A7J2HQ59-F1
#
_entry.id   AF-A0A7J2HQ59-F1
#
_cell.length_a   1.000
_cell.length_b   1.000
_cell.length_c   1.000
_cell.angle_alpha   90.00
_cell.angle_beta   90.00
_cell.angle_gamma   90.00
#
_symmetry.space_group_name_H-M   'P 1'
#
loop_
_entity.id
_entity.type
_entity.pdbx_description
1 polymer ?
#
loop_
_entity_poly.entity_id
_entity_poly.type
_entity_poly.pdbx_seq_one_letter_code
_entity_poly.pdbx_strand_id
1 'polypeptide(L)'
;MELLIVGDGPLLPYLRKQFGHYKKYTFLGKMKREKALRLIKGADVFILPSRYEGLSTASLEAMACGTPVIASRVGGNTELIEDGVTGLLVSPGDEKELIKDIIFLVNNRKIAQSLADKAKEKVVRYYNWEKVFRKYLKLYYSLIGG
;
A
#
# COMPACT_ATOMS: atom_id res chain seq x y z
N MET A 1 14.42 13.37 1.42
CA MET A 1 13.57 12.17 1.23
C MET A 1 14.32 10.97 1.78
N GLU A 2 13.72 10.25 2.71
CA GLU A 2 14.24 9.00 3.28
C GLU A 2 13.29 7.87 2.89
N LEU A 3 13.82 6.66 2.65
CA LEU A 3 13.02 5.48 2.37
C LEU A 3 13.17 4.49 3.52
N LEU A 4 12.05 4.22 4.18
CA LEU A 4 11.96 3.22 5.24
C LEU A 4 11.54 1.88 4.62
N ILE A 5 12.33 0.84 4.89
CA ILE A 5 12.07 -0.52 4.42
C ILE A 5 11.71 -1.37 5.64
N VAL A 6 10.42 -1.66 5.75
CA VAL A 6 9.82 -2.45 6.84
C VAL A 6 9.49 -3.84 6.32
N GLY A 7 9.85 -4.86 7.08
CA GLY A 7 9.67 -6.25 6.69
C GLY A 7 11.00 -7.00 6.59
N ASP A 8 10.90 -8.25 6.20
CA ASP A 8 12.02 -9.18 6.10
C ASP A 8 11.81 -10.10 4.91
N GLY A 9 12.83 -10.86 4.55
CA GLY A 9 12.76 -11.83 3.47
C GLY A 9 14.14 -12.21 2.95
N PRO A 10 14.19 -13.19 2.03
CA PRO A 10 15.45 -13.74 1.51
C PRO A 10 16.32 -12.69 0.81
N LEU A 11 15.73 -11.60 0.31
CA LEU A 11 16.44 -10.52 -0.36
C LEU A 11 16.98 -9.44 0.59
N LEU A 12 16.59 -9.42 1.87
CA LEU A 12 17.01 -8.38 2.80
C LEU A 12 18.54 -8.30 2.98
N PRO A 13 19.29 -9.42 3.15
CA PRO A 13 20.74 -9.35 3.26
C PRO A 13 21.40 -8.74 2.01
N TYR A 14 20.89 -9.10 0.82
CA TYR A 14 21.37 -8.54 -0.45
C TYR A 14 21.12 -7.04 -0.53
N LEU A 15 19.90 -6.58 -0.23
CA LEU A 15 19.55 -5.17 -0.27
C LEU A 15 20.34 -4.35 0.77
N ARG A 16 20.53 -4.87 1.98
CA ARG A 16 21.36 -4.21 3.01
C ARG A 16 22.81 -4.08 2.58
N LYS A 17 23.38 -5.13 1.96
CA LYS A 17 24.75 -5.08 1.44
C LYS A 17 24.90 -4.05 0.32
N GLN A 18 23.91 -3.94 -0.57
CA GLN A 18 23.95 -3.03 -1.72
C GLN A 18 23.64 -1.58 -1.36
N PHE A 19 22.77 -1.35 -0.37
CA PHE A 19 22.19 -0.01 -0.13
C PHE A 19 22.28 0.48 1.31
N GLY A 20 22.64 -0.38 2.27
CA GLY A 20 22.61 -0.05 3.70
C GLY A 20 23.63 1.01 4.13
N HIS A 21 24.64 1.31 3.31
CA HIS A 21 25.60 2.38 3.57
C HIS A 21 25.08 3.77 3.22
N TYR A 22 23.98 3.88 2.46
CA TYR A 22 23.38 5.19 2.17
C TYR A 22 22.45 5.63 3.30
N LYS A 23 22.73 6.80 3.89
CA LYS A 23 21.92 7.40 4.98
C LYS A 23 20.44 7.59 4.66
N LYS A 24 20.06 7.60 3.38
CA LYS A 24 18.67 7.77 2.92
C LYS A 24 17.85 6.47 2.92
N TYR A 25 18.47 5.32 3.20
CA TYR A 25 17.81 4.02 3.22
C TYR A 25 17.89 3.41 4.62
N THR A 26 16.73 3.30 5.28
CA THR A 26 16.65 2.75 6.64
C THR A 26 15.91 1.42 6.61
N PHE A 27 16.65 0.34 6.84
CA PHE A 27 16.12 -1.01 6.90
C PHE A 27 15.75 -1.36 8.35
N LEU A 28 14.45 -1.42 8.63
CA LEU A 28 13.91 -1.61 9.98
C LEU A 28 13.64 -3.08 10.33
N GLY A 29 13.68 -3.98 9.34
CA GLY A 29 13.43 -5.40 9.54
C GLY A 29 11.96 -5.72 9.87
N LYS A 30 11.72 -6.96 10.30
CA LYS A 30 10.40 -7.41 10.78
C LYS A 30 10.03 -6.67 12.07
N MET A 31 8.79 -6.18 12.16
CA MET A 31 8.26 -5.55 13.36
C MET A 31 6.81 -5.92 13.60
N LYS A 32 6.32 -5.59 14.80
CA LYS A 32 4.89 -5.74 15.15
C LYS A 32 4.03 -4.84 14.26
N ARG A 33 2.84 -5.33 13.90
CA ARG A 33 1.88 -4.65 13.02
C ARG A 33 1.56 -3.23 13.49
N GLU A 34 1.37 -3.02 14.79
CA GLU A 34 1.02 -1.70 15.33
C GLU A 34 2.15 -0.68 15.13
N LYS A 35 3.42 -1.13 15.18
CA LYS A 35 4.57 -0.26 14.90
C LYS A 35 4.65 0.07 13.40
N ALA A 36 4.43 -0.91 12.53
CA ALA A 36 4.40 -0.70 11.09
C ALA A 36 3.29 0.31 10.70
N LEU A 37 2.08 0.17 11.27
CA LEU A 37 0.97 1.09 11.02
C LEU A 37 1.28 2.52 11.47
N ARG A 38 2.02 2.72 12.57
CA ARG A 38 2.46 4.05 12.99
C ARG A 38 3.42 4.69 11.98
N LEU A 39 4.33 3.90 11.40
CA LEU A 39 5.23 4.37 10.36
C LEU A 39 4.46 4.70 9.08
N ILE A 40 3.56 3.82 8.65
CA ILE A 40 2.71 4.03 7.47
C ILE A 40 1.90 5.31 7.63
N LYS A 41 1.22 5.50 8.78
CA LYS A 41 0.44 6.71 9.07
C LYS A 41 1.28 7.99 9.09
N GLY A 42 2.57 7.89 9.42
CA GLY A 42 3.50 9.02 9.43
C GLY A 42 4.25 9.25 8.12
N ALA A 43 4.09 8.37 7.12
CA ALA A 43 4.81 8.46 5.86
C ALA A 43 4.14 9.45 4.89
N ASP A 44 4.95 10.15 4.09
CA ASP A 44 4.44 11.01 3.02
C ASP A 44 3.78 10.18 1.90
N VAL A 45 4.32 8.99 1.60
CA VAL A 45 3.83 8.07 0.57
C VAL A 45 4.18 6.63 0.96
N PHE A 46 3.23 5.71 0.76
CA PHE A 46 3.43 4.26 0.81
C PHE A 46 3.59 3.70 -0.61
N ILE A 47 4.57 2.81 -0.80
CA ILE A 47 4.94 2.29 -2.12
C ILE A 47 4.89 0.77 -2.11
N LEU A 48 4.16 0.18 -3.07
CA LEU A 48 4.06 -1.27 -3.28
C LEU A 48 4.36 -1.64 -4.75
N PRO A 49 5.65 -1.75 -5.14
CA PRO A 49 6.05 -1.98 -6.52
C PRO A 49 6.11 -3.48 -6.85
N SER A 50 5.09 -4.24 -6.43
CA SER A 50 5.02 -5.70 -6.62
C SER A 50 4.95 -6.08 -8.10
N ARG A 51 5.60 -7.18 -8.49
CA ARG A 51 5.45 -7.76 -9.85
C ARG A 51 4.20 -8.64 -9.99
N TYR A 52 3.76 -9.22 -8.88
CA TYR A 52 2.55 -10.03 -8.75
C TYR A 52 1.93 -9.72 -7.40
N GLU A 53 0.61 -9.57 -7.35
CA GLU A 53 -0.10 -9.26 -6.13
C GLU A 53 -1.50 -9.86 -6.15
N GLY A 54 -1.96 -10.35 -5.00
CA GLY A 54 -3.37 -10.67 -4.80
C GLY A 54 -4.11 -9.39 -4.41
N LEU A 55 -4.86 -9.46 -3.32
CA LEU A 55 -5.33 -8.26 -2.62
C LEU A 55 -4.33 -7.91 -1.51
N SER A 56 -3.56 -6.84 -1.70
CA SER A 56 -2.56 -6.43 -0.72
C SER A 56 -3.19 -5.86 0.56
N THR A 57 -2.99 -6.55 1.67
CA THR A 57 -3.36 -6.07 3.01
C THR A 57 -2.57 -4.83 3.41
N ALA A 58 -1.31 -4.72 2.98
CA ALA A 58 -0.47 -3.55 3.23
C ALA A 58 -1.01 -2.30 2.53
N SER A 59 -1.50 -2.41 1.29
CA SER A 59 -2.19 -1.30 0.61
C SER A 59 -3.48 -0.92 1.32
N LEU A 60 -4.31 -1.89 1.71
CA LEU A 60 -5.53 -1.64 2.50
C LEU A 60 -5.22 -0.89 3.80
N GLU A 61 -4.16 -1.28 4.49
CA GLU A 61 -3.70 -0.65 5.73
C GLU A 61 -3.21 0.78 5.50
N ALA A 62 -2.44 1.03 4.43
CA ALA A 62 -1.99 2.37 4.06
C ALA A 62 -3.16 3.30 3.72
N MET A 63 -4.10 2.82 2.90
CA MET A 63 -5.33 3.55 2.58
C MET A 63 -6.14 3.84 3.85
N ALA A 64 -6.32 2.85 4.74
CA ALA A 64 -7.04 3.04 6.00
C ALA A 64 -6.35 4.03 6.95
N CYS A 65 -5.01 4.10 6.92
CA CYS A 65 -4.25 5.09 7.67
C CYS A 65 -4.40 6.51 7.12
N GLY A 66 -4.93 6.69 5.91
CA GLY A 66 -4.94 7.97 5.22
C GLY A 66 -3.57 8.32 4.65
N THR A 67 -2.77 7.32 4.28
CA THR A 67 -1.45 7.50 3.65
C THR A 67 -1.60 7.40 2.13
N PRO A 68 -1.03 8.32 1.34
CA PRO A 68 -1.03 8.23 -0.12
C PRO A 68 -0.36 6.94 -0.60
N VAL A 69 -0.93 6.26 -1.60
CA VAL A 69 -0.44 4.97 -2.10
C VAL A 69 -0.01 5.07 -3.56
N ILE A 70 1.17 4.53 -3.86
CA ILE A 70 1.62 4.18 -5.21
C ILE A 70 1.79 2.67 -5.26
N ALA A 71 1.16 2.00 -6.22
CA ALA A 71 1.29 0.56 -6.37
C ALA A 71 1.46 0.17 -7.84
N SER A 72 2.02 -1.02 -8.10
CA SER A 72 2.06 -1.55 -9.46
C SER A 72 0.67 -2.00 -9.93
N ARG A 73 0.38 -1.76 -11.22
CA ARG A 73 -0.84 -2.15 -11.94
C ARG A 73 -0.88 -3.66 -12.20
N VAL A 74 -0.94 -4.45 -11.13
CA VAL A 74 -0.94 -5.91 -11.16
C VAL A 74 -1.97 -6.49 -10.20
N GLY A 75 -2.62 -7.58 -10.61
CA GLY A 75 -3.56 -8.34 -9.79
C GLY A 75 -4.59 -7.48 -9.07
N GLY A 76 -4.84 -7.74 -7.79
CA GLY A 76 -5.89 -7.05 -7.03
C GLY A 76 -5.60 -5.56 -6.74
N ASN A 77 -4.41 -5.04 -7.07
CA ASN A 77 -4.15 -3.60 -6.95
C ASN A 77 -5.02 -2.79 -7.93
N THR A 78 -5.35 -3.33 -9.10
CA THR A 78 -6.18 -2.64 -10.11
C THR A 78 -7.64 -2.55 -9.70
N GLU A 79 -8.10 -3.46 -8.85
CA GLU A 79 -9.45 -3.44 -8.26
C GLU A 79 -9.49 -2.54 -7.00
N LEU A 80 -8.43 -2.62 -6.19
CA LEU A 80 -8.32 -1.89 -4.94
C LEU A 80 -8.09 -0.39 -5.15
N ILE A 81 -7.22 -0.01 -6.10
CA ILE A 81 -6.81 1.38 -6.32
C ILE A 81 -7.38 1.87 -7.64
N GLU A 82 -8.16 2.95 -7.55
CA GLU A 82 -8.58 3.74 -8.71
C GLU A 82 -7.51 4.81 -8.99
N ASP A 83 -6.86 4.67 -10.13
CA ASP A 83 -5.71 5.48 -10.56
C ASP A 83 -6.05 6.96 -10.69
N GLY A 84 -5.24 7.82 -10.07
CA GLY A 84 -5.48 9.27 -10.00
C GLY A 84 -6.62 9.70 -9.08
N VAL A 85 -7.30 8.75 -8.40
CA VAL A 85 -8.45 9.04 -7.53
C VAL A 85 -8.23 8.59 -6.09
N THR A 86 -7.73 7.36 -5.89
CA THR A 86 -7.47 6.77 -4.55
C THR A 86 -6.02 6.33 -4.37
N GLY A 87 -5.15 6.71 -5.31
CA GLY A 87 -3.74 6.36 -5.37
C GLY A 87 -3.23 6.49 -6.80
N LEU A 88 -1.99 6.11 -7.04
CA LEU A 88 -1.39 6.06 -8.37
C LEU A 88 -1.00 4.63 -8.72
N LEU A 89 -1.27 4.23 -9.96
CA LEU A 89 -0.91 2.91 -10.48
C LEU A 89 0.17 3.02 -11.55
N VAL A 90 1.33 2.43 -11.26
CA VAL A 90 2.49 2.41 -12.18
C VAL A 90 2.63 1.07 -12.88
N SER A 91 3.25 1.08 -14.06
CA SER A 91 3.56 -0.11 -14.81
C SER A 91 4.57 -0.99 -14.04
N PRO A 92 4.37 -2.31 -13.96
CA PRO A 92 5.26 -3.18 -13.18
C PRO A 92 6.67 -3.18 -13.76
N GLY A 93 7.65 -2.79 -12.94
CA GLY A 93 9.05 -2.69 -13.33
C GLY A 93 9.43 -1.40 -14.06
N ASP A 94 8.50 -0.45 -14.27
CA ASP A 94 8.84 0.88 -14.78
C ASP A 94 9.34 1.78 -13.64
N GLU A 95 10.67 1.80 -13.49
CA GLU A 95 11.34 2.63 -12.49
C GLU A 95 11.14 4.13 -12.73
N LYS A 96 11.04 4.56 -13.98
CA LYS A 96 10.90 5.99 -14.32
C LYS A 96 9.52 6.50 -13.91
N GLU A 97 8.48 5.73 -14.20
CA GLU A 97 7.11 6.04 -13.79
C GLU A 97 6.98 6.08 -12.27
N LEU A 98 7.55 5.08 -11.58
CA LEU A 98 7.57 5.05 -10.12
C LEU A 98 8.25 6.27 -9.51
N ILE A 99 9.45 6.63 -9.99
CA ILE A 99 10.19 7.80 -9.49
C ILE A 99 9.41 9.10 -9.75
N LYS A 100 8.85 9.25 -10.95
CA LYS A 100 8.04 10.42 -11.33
C LYS A 100 6.88 10.62 -10.36
N ASP A 101 6.15 9.55 -10.05
CA ASP A 101 4.96 9.60 -9.19
C ASP A 101 5.30 9.83 -7.72
N ILE A 102 6.40 9.25 -7.23
CA ILE A 102 6.93 9.54 -5.88
C ILE A 102 7.26 11.03 -5.75
N ILE A 103 8.01 11.59 -6.71
CA ILE A 103 8.40 13.00 -6.71
C ILE A 103 7.15 13.89 -6.79
N PHE A 104 6.19 13.52 -7.63
CA PHE A 104 4.93 14.25 -7.77
C PHE A 104 4.17 14.32 -6.44
N LEU A 105 3.92 13.19 -5.78
CA LEU A 105 3.15 13.19 -4.53
C LEU A 105 3.87 13.91 -3.38
N VAL A 106 5.19 13.72 -3.25
CA VAL A 106 5.99 14.39 -2.22
C VAL A 106 5.95 15.92 -2.38
N ASN A 107 5.96 16.43 -3.62
CA ASN A 107 5.91 17.86 -3.89
C ASN A 107 4.48 18.44 -3.93
N ASN A 108 3.45 17.62 -4.06
CA ASN A 108 2.05 18.07 -4.18
C ASN A 108 1.18 17.55 -3.03
N ARG A 109 1.51 17.95 -1.80
CA ARG A 109 0.86 17.47 -0.57
C ARG A 109 -0.67 17.55 -0.57
N LYS A 110 -1.26 18.62 -1.15
CA LYS A 110 -2.73 18.75 -1.23
C LYS A 110 -3.35 17.66 -2.11
N ILE A 111 -2.70 17.34 -3.23
CA ILE A 111 -3.15 16.27 -4.13
C ILE A 111 -2.98 14.93 -3.44
N ALA A 112 -1.79 14.68 -2.85
CA ALA A 112 -1.51 13.46 -2.12
C ALA A 112 -2.53 13.20 -1.01
N GLN A 113 -2.85 14.22 -0.20
CA GLN A 113 -3.87 14.12 0.84
C GLN A 113 -5.26 13.84 0.27
N SER A 114 -5.65 14.51 -0.81
CA SER A 114 -6.95 14.26 -1.46
C SER A 114 -7.09 12.82 -1.96
N LEU A 115 -6.03 12.24 -2.54
CA LEU A 115 -6.02 10.83 -2.94
C LEU A 115 -6.17 9.91 -1.72
N ALA A 116 -5.43 10.19 -0.65
CA ALA A 116 -5.44 9.39 0.56
C ALA A 116 -6.78 9.43 1.29
N ASP A 117 -7.45 10.58 1.34
CA ASP A 117 -8.77 10.73 1.95
C ASP A 117 -9.82 9.90 1.20
N LYS A 118 -9.85 10.00 -0.13
CA LYS A 118 -10.73 9.17 -0.98
C LYS A 118 -10.42 7.67 -0.84
N ALA A 119 -9.15 7.32 -0.75
CA ALA A 119 -8.72 5.94 -0.52
C ALA A 119 -9.23 5.40 0.82
N LYS A 120 -9.11 6.20 1.88
CA LYS A 120 -9.59 5.88 3.22
C LYS A 120 -11.10 5.68 3.23
N GLU A 121 -11.85 6.60 2.61
CA GLU A 121 -13.30 6.48 2.46
C GLU A 121 -13.69 5.19 1.74
N LYS A 122 -13.03 4.86 0.63
CA LYS A 122 -13.26 3.60 -0.11
C LYS A 122 -13.04 2.38 0.79
N VAL A 123 -11.92 2.33 1.51
CA VAL A 123 -11.59 1.18 2.37
C VAL A 123 -12.56 1.04 3.54
N VAL A 124 -12.87 2.13 4.25
CA VAL A 124 -13.85 2.12 5.34
C VAL A 124 -15.23 1.70 4.82
N ARG A 125 -15.61 2.14 3.62
CA ARG A 125 -16.92 1.85 3.05
C ARG A 125 -17.06 0.42 2.53
N TYR A 126 -16.03 -0.17 1.92
CA TYR A 126 -16.18 -1.44 1.19
C TYR A 126 -15.41 -2.61 1.79
N TYR A 127 -14.34 -2.35 2.54
CA TYR A 127 -13.38 -3.35 3.01
C TYR A 127 -13.34 -3.48 4.54
N ASN A 128 -14.29 -2.87 5.26
CA ASN A 128 -14.39 -3.09 6.70
C ASN A 128 -14.85 -4.52 7.01
N TRP A 129 -14.35 -5.06 8.12
CA TRP A 129 -14.58 -6.45 8.52
C TRP A 129 -16.05 -6.81 8.69
N GLU A 130 -16.88 -5.89 9.20
CA GLU A 130 -18.31 -6.15 9.38
C GLU A 130 -19.00 -6.44 8.05
N LYS A 131 -18.71 -5.66 7.00
CA LYS A 131 -19.27 -5.87 5.66
C LYS A 131 -18.76 -7.13 5.01
N VAL A 132 -17.45 -7.39 5.13
CA VAL A 132 -16.84 -8.61 4.59
C VAL A 132 -17.46 -9.84 5.24
N PHE A 133 -17.56 -9.84 6.58
CA PHE A 133 -18.18 -10.93 7.35
C PHE A 133 -19.65 -11.18 6.96
N ARG A 134 -20.46 -10.12 6.84
CA ARG A 134 -21.86 -10.24 6.41
C ARG A 134 -22.01 -10.85 5.01
N LYS A 135 -21.09 -10.53 4.08
CA LYS A 135 -21.07 -11.15 2.74
C LYS A 135 -20.76 -12.65 2.79
N TYR A 136 -19.75 -13.03 3.59
CA TYR A 136 -19.42 -14.45 3.79
C TYR A 136 -20.57 -15.22 4.43
N LEU A 137 -21.19 -14.69 5.49
CA LEU A 137 -22.35 -15.34 6.12
C LEU A 137 -23.50 -15.54 5.15
N LYS A 138 -23.83 -14.52 4.35
CA LYS A 138 -24.89 -14.64 3.33
C LYS A 138 -24.59 -15.76 2.34
N LEU A 139 -23.35 -15.87 1.88
CA LEU A 139 -22.91 -16.92 0.97
C LEU A 139 -23.02 -18.31 1.64
N TYR A 140 -22.54 -18.46 2.87
CA TYR A 140 -22.64 -19.72 3.60
C TYR A 140 -24.10 -20.15 3.79
N TYR A 141 -24.99 -19.25 4.20
CA TYR A 141 -26.40 -19.57 4.33
C TYR A 141 -27.05 -19.95 3.00
N SER A 142 -26.65 -19.36 1.87
CA SER A 142 -27.18 -19.76 0.56
C SER A 142 -26.73 -21.15 0.10
N LEU A 143 -25.62 -21.67 0.63
CA LEU A 143 -25.09 -22.98 0.28
C LEU A 143 -25.62 -24.10 1.20
N ILE A 144 -26.03 -23.74 2.42
CA ILE A 144 -26.55 -24.69 3.42
C ILE A 144 -28.09 -24.75 3.40
N GLY A 145 -28.75 -23.69 2.91
CA GLY A 145 -30.21 -23.55 2.85
C GLY A 145 -30.85 -23.94 1.51
N GLY A 146 -30.25 -24.88 0.77
CA GLY A 146 -30.80 -25.50 -0.45
C GLY A 146 -31.13 -26.96 -0.23
#